data_AF-A0A2I2KVM9-F1
#
_entry.id   AF-A0A2I2KVM9-F1
#
_cell.length_a   1.000
_cell.length_b   1.000
_cell.length_c   1.000
_cell.angle_alpha   90.00
_cell.angle_beta   90.00
_cell.angle_gamma   90.00
#
_symmetry.space_group_name_H-M   'P 1'
#
loop_
_entity.id
_entity.type
_entity.pdbx_description
1 polymer ?
#
loop_
_entity_poly.entity_id
_entity_poly.type
_entity_poly.pdbx_seq_one_letter_code
_entity_poly.pdbx_strand_id
1 'polypeptide(L)'
;MFLGDRPALGATHARLETVLERGLPAAAGGSGPAPCVVADLTDDPGPWLTRLLLAVNAAHLAVIVDAGHPAARTRRGGAPGTDEFAPLAAKWARTPERDQVVATPDGQRALLTFTAVDPATLDPAGRLARWLLDRAHGRLGNVWRDGLIRITRDGTGQAPSQREAMAAVHAAAPDPDLLTARLADLPRHALAATLRAAADSLGGGRDG
;
A
#
# COMPACT_ATOMS: atom_id res chain seq x y z
N MET A 1 -12.72 -23.74 -23.30
CA MET A 1 -13.73 -22.94 -24.02
C MET A 1 -14.75 -22.47 -22.98
N PHE A 2 -14.64 -21.23 -22.48
CA PHE A 2 -15.68 -20.65 -21.63
C PHE A 2 -16.70 -19.98 -22.54
N LEU A 3 -17.89 -20.59 -22.64
CA LEU A 3 -19.06 -20.07 -23.33
C LEU A 3 -20.00 -19.53 -22.25
N GLY A 4 -19.99 -18.21 -22.11
CA GLY A 4 -20.86 -17.47 -21.20
C GLY A 4 -20.74 -15.99 -21.57
N ASP A 5 -21.87 -15.35 -21.76
CA ASP A 5 -21.96 -13.94 -22.13
C ASP A 5 -21.20 -13.12 -21.06
N ARG A 6 -20.10 -12.48 -21.46
CA ARG A 6 -19.31 -11.67 -20.52
C ARG A 6 -20.19 -10.46 -20.19
N PRO A 7 -20.63 -10.25 -18.94
CA PRO A 7 -21.23 -8.97 -18.60
C PRO A 7 -20.24 -7.89 -19.03
N ALA A 8 -20.71 -6.89 -19.77
CA ALA A 8 -19.91 -5.74 -20.12
C ALA A 8 -19.54 -5.02 -18.81
N LEU A 9 -18.44 -5.46 -18.19
CA LEU A 9 -17.88 -4.83 -17.02
C LEU A 9 -17.50 -3.42 -17.46
N GLY A 10 -18.11 -2.39 -16.85
CA GLY A 10 -17.73 -1.00 -17.05
C GLY A 10 -16.31 -0.78 -16.53
N ALA A 11 -15.31 -1.17 -17.31
CA ALA A 11 -13.91 -1.13 -16.95
C ALA A 11 -13.27 0.14 -17.54
N THR A 12 -12.79 1.01 -16.65
CA THR A 12 -11.96 2.14 -17.04
C THR A 12 -10.51 1.67 -17.16
N HIS A 13 -9.89 1.96 -18.29
CA HIS A 13 -8.48 1.67 -18.51
C HIS A 13 -7.64 2.88 -18.09
N ALA A 14 -6.57 2.63 -17.35
CA ALA A 14 -5.57 3.62 -16.99
C ALA A 14 -4.19 3.08 -17.35
N ARG A 15 -3.28 3.95 -17.79
CA ARG A 15 -1.90 3.54 -18.04
C ARG A 15 -1.18 3.33 -16.72
N LEU A 16 -0.40 2.25 -16.63
CA LEU A 16 0.39 1.93 -15.44
C LEU A 16 1.28 3.10 -15.04
N GLU A 17 1.97 3.72 -16.01
CA GLU A 17 2.82 4.90 -15.78
C GLU A 17 2.09 6.01 -15.01
N THR A 18 0.85 6.32 -15.42
CA THR A 18 0.02 7.34 -14.80
C THR A 18 -0.41 6.94 -13.40
N VAL A 19 -0.77 5.67 -13.20
CA VAL A 19 -1.15 5.15 -11.88
C VAL A 19 0.05 5.20 -10.93
N LEU A 20 1.24 4.80 -11.38
CA LEU A 20 2.43 4.85 -10.54
C LEU A 20 2.82 6.29 -10.17
N GLU A 21 2.70 7.23 -11.12
CA GLU A 21 3.05 8.63 -10.88
C GLU A 21 2.05 9.37 -9.97
N ARG A 22 0.74 9.10 -10.11
CA ARG A 22 -0.34 9.94 -9.54
C ARG A 22 -1.39 9.19 -8.73
N GLY A 23 -1.35 7.86 -8.72
CA GLY A 23 -2.38 6.99 -8.18
C GLY A 23 -3.51 6.74 -9.18
N LEU A 24 -4.51 5.97 -8.76
CA LEU A 24 -5.69 5.75 -9.59
C LEU A 24 -6.37 7.11 -9.91
N PRO A 25 -6.76 7.35 -11.17
CA PRO A 25 -7.59 8.50 -11.46
C PRO A 25 -8.87 8.39 -10.63
N ALA A 26 -9.27 9.50 -10.00
CA ALA A 26 -10.57 9.58 -9.34
C ALA A 26 -11.62 9.26 -10.40
N ALA A 27 -12.21 8.06 -10.35
CA ALA A 27 -13.42 7.76 -11.09
C ALA A 27 -14.41 8.85 -10.67
N ALA A 28 -14.76 9.73 -11.61
CA ALA A 28 -15.35 11.03 -11.33
C ALA A 28 -16.38 11.01 -10.17
N GLY A 29 -15.99 11.54 -9.01
CA GLY A 29 -16.87 12.13 -8.00
C GLY A 29 -17.91 11.27 -7.26
N GLY A 30 -17.83 9.95 -7.21
CA GLY A 30 -18.88 9.12 -6.57
C GLY A 30 -18.56 8.62 -5.15
N SER A 31 -19.54 8.69 -4.25
CA SER A 31 -19.67 7.89 -3.00
C SER A 31 -19.90 6.40 -3.30
N GLY A 32 -19.24 5.87 -4.32
CA GLY A 32 -19.37 4.49 -4.76
C GLY A 32 -18.54 3.52 -3.92
N PRO A 33 -18.80 2.21 -4.01
CA PRO A 33 -17.93 1.21 -3.42
C PRO A 33 -16.51 1.35 -3.97
N ALA A 34 -15.52 1.08 -3.13
CA ALA A 34 -14.12 1.13 -3.54
C ALA A 34 -13.88 0.20 -4.76
N PRO A 35 -13.08 0.64 -5.75
CA PRO A 35 -12.97 -0.06 -7.02
C PRO A 35 -12.33 -1.43 -6.87
N CYS A 36 -12.54 -2.30 -7.86
CA CYS A 36 -11.72 -3.51 -8.08
C CYS A 36 -10.75 -3.22 -9.22
N VAL A 37 -9.47 -3.57 -9.05
CA VAL A 37 -8.42 -3.30 -10.04
C VAL A 37 -7.81 -4.61 -10.53
N VAL A 38 -7.56 -4.67 -11.83
CA VAL A 38 -6.74 -5.72 -12.44
C VAL A 38 -5.57 -5.04 -13.12
N ALA A 39 -4.37 -5.55 -12.91
CA ALA A 39 -3.16 -5.05 -13.54
C ALA A 39 -2.37 -6.19 -14.20
N ASP A 40 -1.88 -5.93 -15.41
CA ASP A 40 -0.90 -6.79 -16.05
C ASP A 40 0.51 -6.22 -15.77
N LEU A 41 1.29 -6.96 -14.99
CA LEU A 41 2.66 -6.69 -14.61
C LEU A 41 3.58 -7.84 -15.08
N THR A 42 3.23 -8.48 -16.19
CA THR A 42 4.02 -9.59 -16.75
C THR A 42 5.48 -9.22 -17.00
N ASP A 43 5.74 -7.96 -17.38
CA ASP A 43 7.09 -7.44 -17.64
C ASP A 43 7.75 -6.79 -16.40
N ASP A 44 7.18 -6.98 -15.20
CA ASP A 44 7.73 -6.40 -13.98
C ASP A 44 9.12 -6.99 -13.64
N PRO A 45 10.18 -6.16 -13.59
CA PRO A 45 11.50 -6.61 -13.16
C PRO A 45 11.58 -6.87 -11.64
N GLY A 46 10.50 -6.68 -10.89
CA GLY A 46 10.37 -6.91 -9.45
C GLY A 46 9.78 -5.71 -8.67
N PRO A 47 10.24 -4.47 -8.90
CA PRO A 47 9.80 -3.33 -8.12
C PRO A 47 8.41 -2.75 -8.47
N TRP A 48 7.81 -3.07 -9.62
CA TRP A 48 6.58 -2.41 -10.05
C TRP A 48 5.38 -2.84 -9.21
N LEU A 49 5.29 -4.11 -8.80
CA LEU A 49 4.22 -4.61 -7.95
C LEU A 49 4.13 -3.85 -6.62
N THR A 50 5.27 -3.62 -5.96
CA THR A 50 5.30 -2.83 -4.71
C THR A 50 4.82 -1.40 -4.96
N ARG A 51 5.24 -0.77 -6.06
CA ARG A 51 4.80 0.58 -6.41
C ARG A 51 3.31 0.63 -6.76
N LEU A 52 2.79 -0.38 -7.44
CA LEU A 52 1.38 -0.50 -7.75
C LEU A 52 0.54 -0.61 -6.47
N LEU A 53 0.96 -1.45 -5.52
CA LEU A 53 0.29 -1.61 -4.23
C LEU A 53 0.28 -0.32 -3.40
N LEU A 54 1.35 0.48 -3.49
CA LEU A 54 1.39 1.82 -2.89
C LEU A 54 0.45 2.79 -3.61
N ALA A 55 0.42 2.75 -4.94
CA ALA A 55 -0.31 3.71 -5.76
C ALA A 55 -1.83 3.47 -5.82
N VAL A 56 -2.27 2.23 -5.63
CA VAL A 56 -3.67 1.84 -5.78
C VAL A 56 -4.39 1.88 -4.43
N ASN A 57 -5.55 2.53 -4.40
CA ASN A 57 -6.52 2.47 -3.31
C ASN A 57 -7.79 1.80 -3.86
N ALA A 58 -7.97 0.51 -3.60
CA ALA A 58 -9.04 -0.32 -4.14
C ALA A 58 -9.52 -1.33 -3.10
N ALA A 59 -10.73 -1.87 -3.23
CA ALA A 59 -11.21 -2.94 -2.35
C ALA A 59 -10.46 -4.25 -2.60
N HIS A 60 -10.26 -4.57 -3.89
CA HIS A 60 -9.57 -5.76 -4.35
C HIS A 60 -8.62 -5.41 -5.49
N LEU A 61 -7.48 -6.10 -5.51
CA LEU A 61 -6.48 -6.00 -6.57
C LEU A 61 -6.10 -7.40 -7.04
N ALA A 62 -6.15 -7.62 -8.35
CA ALA A 62 -5.60 -8.80 -8.98
C ALA A 62 -4.45 -8.39 -9.92
N VAL A 63 -3.33 -9.08 -9.84
CA VAL A 63 -2.14 -8.76 -10.62
C VAL A 63 -1.67 -10.00 -11.36
N ILE A 64 -1.44 -9.87 -12.66
CA ILE A 64 -0.82 -10.89 -13.48
C ILE A 64 0.68 -10.59 -13.54
N VAL A 65 1.51 -11.59 -13.22
CA VAL A 65 2.98 -11.51 -13.31
C VAL A 65 3.52 -12.76 -14.01
N ASP A 66 4.79 -12.75 -14.39
CA ASP A 66 5.48 -13.98 -14.74
C ASP A 66 5.55 -14.94 -13.54
N ALA A 67 5.40 -16.25 -13.76
CA ALA A 67 5.41 -17.23 -12.66
C ALA A 67 6.78 -17.34 -11.96
N GLY A 68 7.87 -16.91 -12.61
CA GLY A 68 9.20 -16.78 -12.03
C GLY A 68 9.38 -15.56 -11.12
N HIS A 69 8.41 -14.63 -11.10
CA HIS A 69 8.48 -13.40 -10.32
C HIS A 69 8.67 -13.70 -8.82
N PRO A 70 9.52 -12.95 -8.08
CA PRO A 70 9.76 -13.16 -6.65
C PRO A 70 8.48 -13.28 -5.81
N ALA A 71 7.50 -12.41 -6.07
CA ALA A 71 6.17 -12.45 -5.44
C ALA A 71 5.37 -13.74 -5.65
N ALA A 72 5.50 -14.36 -6.81
CA ALA A 72 4.82 -15.62 -7.11
C ALA A 72 5.47 -16.79 -6.36
N ARG A 73 6.80 -16.73 -6.17
CA ARG A 73 7.60 -17.75 -5.47
C ARG A 73 7.40 -17.73 -3.96
N THR A 74 7.04 -16.59 -3.39
CA THR A 74 6.69 -16.44 -1.97
C THR A 74 5.32 -17.09 -1.70
N ARG A 75 5.16 -18.39 -1.92
CA ARG A 75 3.94 -19.14 -1.55
C ARG A 75 4.15 -19.76 -0.17
N ARG A 76 3.15 -19.63 0.72
CA ARG A 76 3.06 -20.15 2.11
C ARG A 76 4.28 -20.97 2.58
N GLY A 77 5.06 -20.42 3.51
CA GLY A 77 6.15 -21.13 4.21
C GLY A 77 7.52 -20.47 4.19
N GLY A 78 7.65 -19.24 3.67
CA GLY A 78 8.90 -18.48 3.76
C GLY A 78 9.30 -18.21 5.22
N ALA A 79 10.60 -18.24 5.50
CA ALA A 79 11.13 -17.93 6.83
C ALA A 79 10.63 -16.56 7.32
N PRO A 80 10.32 -16.40 8.63
CA PRO A 80 9.92 -15.12 9.18
C PRO A 80 10.99 -14.06 8.87
N GLY A 81 10.62 -13.03 8.11
CA GLY A 81 11.51 -11.92 7.74
C GLY A 81 11.74 -11.70 6.24
N THR A 82 11.28 -12.59 5.34
CA THR A 82 11.46 -12.42 3.87
C THR A 82 10.21 -11.97 3.12
N ASP A 83 9.08 -11.71 3.81
CA ASP A 83 7.86 -11.28 3.15
C ASP A 83 8.03 -9.88 2.54
N GLU A 84 7.98 -9.80 1.21
CA GLU A 84 8.10 -8.55 0.48
C GLU A 84 6.96 -7.57 0.70
N PHE A 85 5.82 -8.08 1.15
CA PHE A 85 4.62 -7.32 1.40
C PHE A 85 4.46 -6.91 2.86
N ALA A 86 5.37 -7.31 3.76
CA ALA A 86 5.27 -6.96 5.18
C ALA A 86 5.12 -5.44 5.43
N PRO A 87 5.85 -4.53 4.76
CA PRO A 87 5.64 -3.09 4.92
C PRO A 87 4.24 -2.61 4.46
N LEU A 88 3.56 -3.37 3.63
CA LEU A 88 2.25 -3.04 3.07
C LEU A 88 1.08 -3.69 3.84
N ALA A 89 1.37 -4.45 4.90
CA ALA A 89 0.39 -5.28 5.61
C ALA A 89 -0.77 -4.48 6.25
N ALA A 90 -0.56 -3.20 6.57
CA ALA A 90 -1.65 -2.34 7.07
C ALA A 90 -2.64 -1.93 5.95
N LYS A 91 -2.24 -2.03 4.68
CA LYS A 91 -3.06 -1.69 3.52
C LYS A 91 -3.61 -2.90 2.79
N TRP A 92 -2.80 -3.94 2.61
CA TRP A 92 -3.12 -5.09 1.77
C TRP A 92 -2.92 -6.41 2.50
N ALA A 93 -3.91 -7.28 2.41
CA ALA A 93 -3.82 -8.69 2.75
C ALA A 93 -3.80 -9.52 1.46
N ARG A 94 -2.79 -10.38 1.29
CA ARG A 94 -2.76 -11.33 0.16
C ARG A 94 -3.77 -12.46 0.39
N THR A 95 -4.37 -12.94 -0.68
CA THR A 95 -5.40 -14.00 -0.68
C THR A 95 -4.89 -15.21 -1.49
N PRO A 96 -3.84 -15.92 -1.01
CA PRO A 96 -3.15 -16.95 -1.78
C PRO A 96 -4.03 -18.13 -2.19
N GLU A 97 -5.16 -18.34 -1.51
CA GLU A 97 -6.19 -19.30 -1.89
C GLU A 97 -6.89 -18.98 -3.22
N ARG A 98 -6.78 -17.73 -3.70
CA ARG A 98 -7.29 -17.27 -4.99
C ARG A 98 -6.19 -17.12 -6.05
N ASP A 99 -4.92 -17.27 -5.67
CA ASP A 99 -3.80 -17.21 -6.59
C ASP A 99 -3.79 -18.42 -7.54
N GLN A 100 -3.58 -18.15 -8.82
CA GLN A 100 -3.57 -19.17 -9.88
C GLN A 100 -2.25 -19.13 -10.65
N VAL A 101 -1.85 -20.26 -11.21
CA VAL A 101 -0.74 -20.32 -12.17
C VAL A 101 -1.27 -20.98 -13.44
N VAL A 102 -1.07 -20.32 -14.57
CA VAL A 102 -1.58 -20.74 -15.87
C VAL A 102 -0.43 -20.83 -16.85
N ALA A 103 -0.34 -21.96 -17.56
CA ALA A 103 0.58 -22.11 -18.68
C ALA A 103 0.04 -21.33 -19.89
N THR A 104 0.93 -20.58 -20.54
CA THR A 104 0.69 -19.83 -21.77
C THR A 104 1.70 -20.27 -22.84
N PRO A 105 1.47 -20.00 -24.13
CA PRO A 105 2.44 -20.32 -25.18
C PRO A 105 3.83 -19.71 -24.93
N ASP A 106 3.89 -18.55 -24.29
CA ASP A 106 5.12 -17.78 -24.08
C ASP A 106 5.75 -17.99 -22.68
N GLY A 107 5.25 -18.94 -21.88
CA GLY A 107 5.73 -19.19 -20.52
C GLY A 107 4.62 -19.46 -19.51
N GLN A 108 4.91 -19.36 -18.21
CA GLN A 108 3.92 -19.51 -17.15
C GLN A 108 3.59 -18.14 -16.55
N ARG A 109 2.31 -17.89 -16.31
CA ARG A 109 1.81 -16.65 -15.67
C ARG A 109 1.22 -16.98 -14.31
N ALA A 110 1.42 -16.10 -13.35
CA ALA A 110 0.82 -16.19 -12.03
C ALA A 110 -0.16 -15.03 -11.80
N LEU A 111 -1.34 -15.35 -11.29
CA LEU A 111 -2.31 -14.40 -10.77
C LEU A 111 -2.10 -14.27 -9.26
N LEU A 112 -1.82 -13.05 -8.81
CA LEU A 112 -1.70 -12.71 -7.39
C LEU A 112 -2.88 -11.85 -6.98
N THR A 113 -3.53 -12.16 -5.86
CA THR A 113 -4.72 -11.44 -5.41
C THR A 113 -4.56 -10.84 -4.02
N PHE A 114 -5.04 -9.59 -3.86
CA PHE A 114 -4.98 -8.81 -2.64
C PHE A 114 -6.36 -8.22 -2.30
N THR A 115 -6.65 -8.11 -1.01
CA THR A 115 -7.82 -7.42 -0.47
C THR A 115 -7.36 -6.32 0.47
N ALA A 116 -8.02 -5.17 0.42
CA ALA A 116 -7.72 -4.08 1.34
C ALA A 116 -8.04 -4.50 2.78
N VAL A 117 -7.12 -4.20 3.70
CA VAL A 117 -7.36 -4.41 5.13
C VAL A 117 -8.43 -3.43 5.61
N ASP A 118 -9.31 -3.86 6.51
CA ASP A 118 -10.27 -2.94 7.14
C ASP A 118 -9.55 -2.07 8.18
N PRO A 119 -9.48 -0.74 8.01
CA PRO A 119 -8.81 0.14 8.97
C PRO A 119 -9.40 0.09 10.39
N ALA A 120 -10.66 -0.32 10.55
CA ALA A 120 -11.29 -0.48 11.86
C ALA A 120 -10.68 -1.63 12.69
N THR A 121 -10.04 -2.59 12.02
CA THR A 121 -9.39 -3.74 12.67
C THR A 121 -7.95 -3.46 13.13
N LEU A 122 -7.38 -2.32 12.72
CA LEU A 122 -6.01 -1.95 13.01
C LEU A 122 -5.92 -1.23 14.36
N ASP A 123 -4.84 -1.48 15.09
CA ASP A 123 -4.45 -0.69 16.25
C ASP A 123 -3.99 0.74 15.84
N PRO A 124 -3.72 1.66 16.77
CA PRO A 124 -3.34 3.03 16.41
C PRO A 124 -2.11 3.10 15.49
N ALA A 125 -1.09 2.28 15.72
CA ALA A 125 0.12 2.23 14.89
C ALA A 125 -0.19 1.73 13.47
N GLY A 126 -0.95 0.65 13.35
CA GLY A 126 -1.43 0.13 12.07
C GLY A 126 -2.30 1.13 11.32
N ARG A 127 -3.17 1.89 12.01
CA ARG A 127 -3.96 2.95 11.38
C ARG A 127 -3.11 4.10 10.86
N LEU A 128 -2.05 4.49 11.57
CA LEU A 128 -1.10 5.49 11.07
C LEU A 128 -0.32 4.97 9.86
N ALA A 129 0.17 3.73 9.90
CA ALA A 129 0.81 3.09 8.76
C ALA A 129 -0.14 3.05 7.55
N ARG A 130 -1.40 2.65 7.75
CA ARG A 130 -2.44 2.68 6.72
C ARG A 130 -2.67 4.08 6.16
N TRP A 131 -2.75 5.09 7.01
CA TRP A 131 -2.91 6.48 6.59
C TRP A 131 -1.80 6.94 5.63
N LEU A 132 -0.55 6.60 5.94
CA LEU A 132 0.61 6.89 5.09
C LEU A 132 0.53 6.13 3.75
N LEU A 133 0.20 4.84 3.81
CA LEU A 133 0.12 3.97 2.63
C LEU A 133 -1.01 4.34 1.66
N ASP A 134 -2.13 4.87 2.16
CA ASP A 134 -3.24 5.37 1.33
C ASP A 134 -2.90 6.70 0.65
N ARG A 135 -1.91 7.43 1.18
CA ARG A 135 -1.47 8.75 0.70
C ARG A 135 -0.02 8.71 0.23
N ALA A 136 0.37 7.60 -0.41
CA ALA A 136 1.76 7.34 -0.77
C ALA A 136 2.39 8.39 -1.71
N HIS A 137 1.58 9.13 -2.47
CA HIS A 137 2.03 10.22 -3.36
C HIS A 137 2.12 11.60 -2.68
N GLY A 138 1.65 11.74 -1.44
CA GLY A 138 1.77 12.97 -0.69
C GLY A 138 3.19 13.17 -0.15
N ARG A 139 3.57 14.43 0.12
CA ARG A 139 4.83 14.74 0.80
C ARG A 139 4.84 14.15 2.20
N LEU A 140 5.80 13.26 2.48
CA LEU A 140 5.79 12.38 3.65
C LEU A 140 5.61 13.13 4.97
N GLY A 141 6.37 14.20 5.21
CA GLY A 141 6.27 14.98 6.45
C GLY A 141 4.89 15.57 6.71
N ASN A 142 4.19 16.00 5.65
CA ASN A 142 2.83 16.54 5.78
C ASN A 142 1.84 15.41 6.08
N VAL A 143 1.91 14.31 5.31
CA VAL A 143 0.99 13.18 5.45
C VAL A 143 1.14 12.53 6.83
N TRP A 144 2.38 12.36 7.31
CA TRP A 144 2.67 11.78 8.62
C TRP A 144 2.15 12.68 9.74
N ARG A 145 2.45 13.98 9.72
CA ARG A 145 1.92 14.94 10.69
C ARG A 145 0.41 14.89 10.78
N ASP A 146 -0.28 14.95 9.64
CA ASP A 146 -1.75 14.97 9.60
C ASP A 146 -2.34 13.65 10.10
N GLY A 147 -1.66 12.54 9.80
CA GLY A 147 -1.99 11.22 10.33
C GLY A 147 -1.86 11.15 11.85
N LEU A 148 -0.76 11.65 12.41
CA LEU A 148 -0.55 11.69 13.87
C LEU A 148 -1.64 12.50 14.57
N ILE A 149 -1.93 13.71 14.08
CA ILE A 149 -2.97 14.57 14.67
C ILE A 149 -4.31 13.83 14.68
N ARG A 150 -4.67 13.19 13.57
CA ARG A 150 -5.94 12.46 13.44
C ARG A 150 -6.00 11.25 14.36
N ILE A 151 -5.00 10.36 14.30
CA ILE A 151 -5.02 9.11 15.05
C ILE A 151 -4.96 9.34 16.56
N THR A 152 -4.18 10.33 17.02
CA THR A 152 -4.13 10.70 18.45
C THR A 152 -5.46 11.28 18.93
N ARG A 153 -6.11 12.13 18.10
CA ARG A 153 -7.44 12.65 18.39
C ARG A 153 -8.47 11.54 18.54
N ASP A 154 -8.49 10.60 17.59
CA ASP A 154 -9.44 9.50 17.58
C ASP A 154 -9.26 8.56 18.80
N GLY A 155 -8.03 8.44 19.33
CA GLY A 155 -7.73 7.57 20.47
C GLY A 155 -7.87 8.21 21.86
N THR A 156 -7.56 9.51 22.00
CA THR A 156 -7.48 10.19 23.30
C THR A 156 -8.52 11.31 23.48
N GLY A 157 -9.20 11.70 22.40
CA GLY A 157 -10.05 12.90 22.36
C GLY A 157 -9.27 14.22 22.30
N GLN A 158 -7.95 14.19 22.49
CA GLN A 158 -7.07 15.36 22.37
C GLN A 158 -6.18 15.24 21.14
N ALA A 159 -5.93 16.35 20.47
CA ALA A 159 -5.11 16.38 19.27
C ALA A 159 -3.87 17.25 19.54
N PRO A 160 -2.65 16.77 19.23
CA PRO A 160 -1.49 17.62 19.27
C PRO A 160 -1.68 18.79 18.28
N SER A 161 -1.11 19.93 18.61
CA SER A 161 -1.00 21.03 17.67
C SER A 161 -0.18 20.60 16.45
N GLN A 162 -0.34 21.34 15.34
CA GLN A 162 0.45 21.11 14.13
C GLN A 162 1.96 21.16 14.40
N ARG A 163 2.39 22.04 15.32
CA ARG A 163 3.79 22.22 15.70
C ARG A 163 4.31 21.02 16.49
N GLU A 164 3.57 20.55 17.50
CA GLU A 164 3.93 19.38 18.30
C GLU A 164 3.98 18.11 17.44
N ALA A 165 2.99 17.90 16.57
CA ALA A 165 2.97 16.76 15.66
C ALA A 165 4.17 16.78 14.71
N MET A 166 4.53 17.95 14.16
CA MET A 166 5.70 18.07 13.28
C MET A 166 7.02 17.84 14.05
N ALA A 167 7.12 18.30 15.30
CA ALA A 167 8.26 18.02 16.16
C ALA A 167 8.42 16.51 16.42
N ALA A 168 7.32 15.80 16.69
CA ALA A 168 7.33 14.35 16.84
C ALA A 168 7.75 13.62 15.55
N VAL A 169 7.28 14.08 14.39
CA VAL A 169 7.72 13.55 13.08
C VAL A 169 9.23 13.72 12.90
N HIS A 170 9.77 14.92 13.16
CA HIS A 170 11.21 15.17 13.04
C HIS A 170 12.04 14.35 14.02
N ALA A 171 11.57 14.18 15.25
CA ALA A 171 12.25 13.39 16.26
C ALA A 171 12.29 11.89 15.92
N ALA A 172 11.24 11.38 15.27
CA ALA A 172 11.14 9.97 14.91
C ALA A 172 11.75 9.62 13.54
N ALA A 173 11.79 10.57 12.61
CA ALA A 173 12.26 10.31 11.25
C ALA A 173 13.71 9.80 11.25
N PRO A 174 14.00 8.66 10.58
CA PRO A 174 15.35 8.11 10.53
C PRO A 174 16.32 9.00 9.74
N ASP A 175 15.78 9.78 8.80
CA ASP A 175 16.50 10.76 8.00
C ASP A 175 15.53 11.92 7.69
N PRO A 176 15.87 13.18 8.06
CA PRO A 176 15.06 14.35 7.77
C PRO A 176 14.76 14.57 6.28
N ASP A 177 15.66 14.17 5.37
CA ASP A 177 15.50 14.42 3.93
C ASP A 177 14.35 13.58 3.35
N LEU A 178 14.08 12.40 3.92
CA LEU A 178 12.95 11.55 3.53
C LEU A 178 11.60 12.24 3.74
N LEU A 179 11.49 13.18 4.67
CA LEU A 179 10.24 13.92 4.93
C LEU A 179 9.82 14.82 3.75
N THR A 180 10.75 15.11 2.83
CA THR A 180 10.49 15.84 1.60
C THR A 180 10.04 14.94 0.45
N ALA A 181 10.32 13.63 0.54
CA ALA A 181 9.98 12.65 -0.49
C ALA A 181 8.51 12.19 -0.41
N ARG A 182 8.09 11.41 -1.41
CA ARG A 182 6.82 10.67 -1.43
C ARG A 182 7.11 9.22 -1.02
N LEU A 183 6.19 8.61 -0.28
CA LEU A 183 6.34 7.21 0.13
C LEU A 183 6.46 6.27 -1.08
N ALA A 184 5.75 6.59 -2.18
CA ALA A 184 5.79 5.85 -3.45
C ALA A 184 7.16 5.86 -4.14
N ASP A 185 8.02 6.83 -3.83
CA ASP A 185 9.35 6.97 -4.42
C ASP A 185 10.46 6.33 -3.59
N LEU A 186 10.17 5.95 -2.34
CA LEU A 186 11.19 5.42 -1.44
C LEU A 186 11.66 4.02 -1.88
N PRO A 187 12.96 3.72 -1.71
CA PRO A 187 13.42 2.34 -1.82
C PRO A 187 12.80 1.48 -0.69
N ARG A 188 12.61 0.19 -0.95
CA ARG A 188 11.88 -0.74 -0.05
C ARG A 188 12.39 -0.74 1.40
N HIS A 189 13.70 -0.66 1.62
CA HIS A 189 14.26 -0.62 2.97
C HIS A 189 13.92 0.69 3.71
N ALA A 190 13.94 1.84 3.00
CA ALA A 190 13.55 3.12 3.56
C ALA A 190 12.03 3.18 3.83
N LEU A 191 11.21 2.56 2.98
CA LEU A 191 9.77 2.37 3.23
C LEU A 191 9.53 1.65 4.56
N ALA A 192 10.14 0.49 4.76
CA ALA A 192 9.98 -0.30 5.98
C ALA A 192 10.46 0.48 7.23
N ALA A 193 11.62 1.13 7.14
CA ALA A 193 12.16 1.94 8.24
C ALA A 193 11.24 3.12 8.59
N THR A 194 10.70 3.81 7.57
CA THR A 194 9.79 4.95 7.73
C THR A 194 8.50 4.55 8.42
N LEU A 195 7.88 3.43 8.02
CA LEU A 195 6.61 2.98 8.61
C LEU A 195 6.78 2.54 10.06
N ARG A 196 7.92 1.92 10.40
CA ARG A 196 8.27 1.60 11.79
C ARG A 196 8.48 2.87 12.62
N ALA A 197 9.26 3.83 12.13
CA ALA A 197 9.45 5.11 12.79
C ALA A 197 8.13 5.87 13.02
N ALA A 198 7.20 5.78 12.05
CA ALA A 198 5.86 6.32 12.21
C ALA A 198 5.08 5.67 13.35
N ALA A 199 5.11 4.35 13.46
CA ALA A 199 4.50 3.65 14.59
C ALA A 199 5.09 4.12 15.93
N ASP A 200 6.42 4.25 16.02
CA ASP A 200 7.13 4.65 17.24
C ASP A 200 6.79 6.09 17.67
N SER A 201 6.51 6.98 16.72
CA SER A 201 6.15 8.39 16.99
C SER A 201 4.81 8.57 17.75
N LEU A 202 3.95 7.56 17.78
CA LEU A 202 2.74 7.58 18.61
C LEU A 202 3.03 7.37 20.10
N GLY A 203 4.18 6.76 20.45
CA GLY A 203 4.59 6.45 21.82
C GLY A 203 5.49 7.49 22.48
N GLY A 204 6.16 8.34 21.69
CA GLY A 204 7.21 9.28 22.16
C GLY A 204 6.74 10.50 22.96
N GLY A 205 5.46 10.60 23.32
CA GLY A 205 4.92 11.68 24.16
C GLY A 205 4.92 11.37 25.67
N ARG A 206 5.67 10.36 26.13
CA ARG A 206 5.60 9.82 27.49
C ARG A 206 6.84 9.97 28.36
N ASP A 207 7.81 10.78 27.96
CA ASP A 207 8.89 11.21 28.86
C ASP A 207 8.73 12.71 29.11
N GLY A 208 8.32 13.03 30.34
CA GLY A 208 8.21 14.40 30.87
C GLY A 208 9.53 14.96 31.36
#